data_AF-A0A1N6H5E6-F1
#
_entry.id   AF-A0A1N6H5E6-F1
#
_cell.length_a   1.000
_cell.length_b   1.000
_cell.length_c   1.000
_cell.angle_alpha   90.00
_cell.angle_beta   90.00
_cell.angle_gamma   90.00
#
_symmetry.space_group_name_H-M   'P 1'
#
loop_
_entity.id
_entity.type
_entity.pdbx_description
1 polymer ?
#
loop_
_entity_poly.entity_id
_entity_poly.type
_entity_poly.pdbx_seq_one_letter_code
_entity_poly.pdbx_strand_id
1 'polypeptide(L)'
;MASAESHPQNDFMNAARKERKRVEIYLVNGIRLTGCIESFDQYLVMLRTPVGLQGIYKRAISTIQLDTGTRPAPRAGRPSHGEHTTRGPHGSREPREHREPREPRESYGAQPPAERTPSSDRAPSDGPVVVTRRRRLFGTGNGDGNGNNNGQE
;
A
#
# COMPACT_ATOMS: atom_id res chain seq x y z
N MET A 1 17.06 -35.33 -14.91
CA MET A 1 16.64 -33.91 -14.77
C MET A 1 16.26 -33.70 -13.32
N ALA A 2 16.93 -32.80 -12.60
CA ALA A 2 16.58 -32.53 -11.21
C ALA A 2 15.13 -32.00 -11.18
N SER A 3 14.24 -32.72 -10.51
CA SER A 3 12.91 -32.21 -10.19
C SER A 3 13.10 -30.92 -9.42
N ALA A 4 12.81 -29.78 -10.06
CA ALA A 4 12.87 -28.50 -9.39
C ALA A 4 11.88 -28.56 -8.23
N GLU A 5 12.41 -28.49 -7.01
CA GLU A 5 11.63 -28.36 -5.79
C GLU A 5 10.63 -27.22 -5.99
N SER A 6 9.34 -27.50 -5.82
CA SER A 6 8.28 -26.50 -6.04
C SER A 6 8.53 -25.34 -5.08
N HIS A 7 8.83 -24.16 -5.62
CA HIS A 7 9.00 -22.95 -4.83
C HIS A 7 7.72 -22.13 -4.98
N PRO A 8 6.79 -22.16 -4.00
CA PRO A 8 5.43 -21.64 -4.18
C PRO A 8 5.38 -20.17 -4.62
N GLN A 9 6.37 -19.37 -4.22
CA GLN A 9 6.55 -18.00 -4.72
C GLN A 9 6.78 -17.96 -6.23
N ASN A 10 7.72 -18.77 -6.73
CA ASN A 10 8.03 -18.81 -8.16
C ASN A 10 6.85 -19.35 -8.96
N ASP A 11 6.13 -20.33 -8.42
CA ASP A 11 4.95 -20.92 -9.06
C ASP A 11 3.84 -19.87 -9.21
N PHE A 12 3.54 -19.13 -8.14
CA PHE A 12 2.58 -18.02 -8.16
C PHE A 12 2.98 -16.94 -9.18
N MET A 13 4.23 -16.47 -9.14
CA MET A 13 4.73 -15.41 -10.02
C MET A 13 4.75 -15.86 -11.49
N ASN A 14 5.12 -17.12 -11.75
CA ASN A 14 5.10 -17.69 -13.10
C ASN A 14 3.67 -17.83 -13.63
N ALA A 15 2.73 -18.29 -12.81
CA ALA A 15 1.32 -18.38 -13.21
C ALA A 15 0.76 -17.00 -13.57
N ALA A 16 0.97 -16.01 -12.69
CA ALA A 16 0.53 -14.63 -12.93
C ALA A 16 1.17 -14.02 -14.19
N ARG A 17 2.46 -14.27 -14.42
CA ARG A 17 3.18 -13.83 -15.64
C ARG A 17 2.62 -14.48 -16.90
N LYS A 18 2.51 -15.81 -16.93
CA LYS A 18 2.07 -16.58 -18.11
C LYS A 18 0.67 -16.19 -18.55
N GLU A 19 -0.24 -16.02 -17.60
CA GLU A 19 -1.64 -15.66 -17.86
C GLU A 19 -1.85 -14.14 -18.00
N ARG A 20 -0.76 -13.35 -17.89
CA ARG A 20 -0.80 -11.88 -17.87
C ARG A 20 -1.83 -11.31 -16.87
N LYS A 21 -2.03 -12.01 -15.76
CA LYS A 21 -2.94 -11.58 -14.69
C LYS A 21 -2.46 -10.25 -14.13
N ARG A 22 -3.42 -9.37 -13.87
CA ARG A 22 -3.16 -8.09 -13.20
C ARG A 22 -2.89 -8.37 -11.72
N VAL A 23 -1.87 -7.72 -11.18
CA VAL A 23 -1.43 -7.84 -9.80
C VAL A 23 -1.38 -6.48 -9.15
N GLU A 24 -1.54 -6.47 -7.83
CA GLU A 24 -1.23 -5.36 -6.96
C GLU A 24 0.02 -5.71 -6.14
N ILE A 25 1.01 -4.84 -6.18
CA ILE A 25 2.24 -4.92 -5.41
C ILE A 25 2.21 -3.81 -4.37
N TYR A 26 2.20 -4.20 -3.10
CA TYR A 26 2.30 -3.29 -1.97
C TYR A 26 3.76 -3.20 -1.57
N LEU A 27 4.26 -1.97 -1.49
CA LEU A 27 5.60 -1.68 -1.03
C LEU A 27 5.61 -1.52 0.50
N VAL A 28 6.77 -1.71 1.12
CA VAL A 28 6.98 -1.56 2.56
C VAL A 28 6.61 -0.17 3.08
N ASN A 29 6.74 0.86 2.24
CA ASN A 29 6.34 2.24 2.57
C ASN A 29 4.84 2.52 2.37
N GLY A 30 4.03 1.50 2.02
CA GLY A 30 2.60 1.62 1.81
C GLY A 30 2.16 2.06 0.41
N ILE A 31 3.09 2.35 -0.51
CA ILE A 31 2.74 2.62 -1.91
C ILE A 31 2.23 1.33 -2.57
N ARG A 32 1.14 1.44 -3.35
CA ARG A 32 0.59 0.36 -4.15
C ARG A 32 0.87 0.59 -5.63
N LEU A 33 1.49 -0.40 -6.28
CA LEU A 33 1.70 -0.45 -7.72
C LEU A 33 0.76 -1.49 -8.33
N THR A 34 0.18 -1.19 -9.49
CA THR A 34 -0.73 -2.10 -10.17
C THR A 34 -0.28 -2.30 -11.61
N GLY A 35 -0.24 -3.55 -12.07
CA GLY A 35 0.21 -3.89 -13.41
C GLY A 35 0.22 -5.39 -13.67
N CYS A 36 0.94 -5.83 -14.69
CA CYS A 36 1.16 -7.25 -14.98
C CYS A 36 2.64 -7.58 -14.81
N ILE A 37 2.97 -8.76 -14.28
CA ILE A 37 4.36 -9.20 -14.17
C ILE A 37 4.89 -9.52 -15.56
N GLU A 38 5.95 -8.84 -15.99
CA GLU A 38 6.64 -9.10 -17.25
C GLU A 38 7.70 -10.20 -17.06
N SER A 39 8.53 -10.08 -16.02
CA SER A 39 9.56 -11.04 -15.64
C SER A 39 9.95 -10.89 -14.18
N PHE A 40 10.67 -11.87 -13.63
CA PHE A 40 11.22 -11.80 -12.27
C PHE A 40 12.43 -12.73 -12.15
N ASP A 41 13.27 -12.45 -11.17
CA ASP A 41 14.39 -13.29 -10.79
C ASP A 41 14.42 -13.47 -9.25
N GLN A 42 15.59 -13.82 -8.70
CA GLN A 42 15.80 -13.97 -7.27
C GLN A 42 15.54 -12.68 -6.48
N TYR A 43 15.85 -11.50 -7.04
CA TYR A 43 15.89 -10.21 -6.34
C TYR A 43 14.92 -9.15 -6.88
N LEU A 44 14.53 -9.23 -8.15
CA LEU A 44 13.76 -8.22 -8.87
C LEU A 44 12.46 -8.78 -9.45
N VAL A 45 11.46 -7.91 -9.54
CA VAL A 45 10.22 -8.12 -10.29
C VAL A 45 10.07 -6.98 -11.29
N MET A 46 9.89 -7.32 -12.56
CA MET A 46 9.61 -6.37 -13.64
C MET A 46 8.10 -6.25 -13.80
N LEU A 47 7.54 -5.10 -13.44
CA LEU A 47 6.12 -4.81 -13.51
C LEU A 47 5.83 -3.93 -14.73
N ARG A 48 4.97 -4.40 -15.62
CA ARG A 48 4.43 -3.61 -16.73
C ARG A 48 3.19 -2.85 -16.27
N THR A 49 3.26 -1.53 -16.34
CA THR A 49 2.18 -0.59 -16.01
C THR A 49 1.81 0.21 -17.25
N PRO A 50 0.70 0.98 -17.24
CA PRO A 50 0.37 1.90 -18.34
C PRO A 50 1.47 2.94 -18.63
N VAL A 51 2.25 3.31 -17.61
CA VAL A 51 3.34 4.29 -17.72
C VAL A 51 4.62 3.66 -18.31
N GLY A 52 4.71 2.32 -18.33
CA GLY A 52 5.83 1.58 -18.88
C GLY A 52 6.29 0.44 -17.99
N LEU A 53 7.53 -0.01 -18.23
CA LEU A 53 8.14 -1.12 -17.51
C LEU A 53 8.96 -0.59 -16.32
N GLN A 54 8.72 -1.14 -15.13
CA GLN A 54 9.35 -0.73 -13.88
C GLN A 54 10.00 -1.93 -13.20
N GLY A 55 11.24 -1.78 -12.73
CA GLY A 55 11.91 -2.78 -11.91
C GLY A 55 11.69 -2.50 -10.43
N ILE A 56 11.26 -3.51 -9.68
CA ILE A 56 10.96 -3.42 -8.25
C ILE A 56 11.80 -4.46 -7.52
N TYR A 57 12.64 -4.02 -6.58
CA TYR A 57 13.40 -4.92 -5.71
C TYR A 57 12.48 -5.60 -4.71
N LYS A 58 12.62 -6.93 -4.55
CA LYS A 58 11.82 -7.71 -3.60
C LYS A 58 11.95 -7.23 -2.16
N ARG A 59 13.11 -6.66 -1.77
CA ARG A 59 13.31 -6.05 -0.44
C ARG A 59 12.35 -4.90 -0.15
N ALA A 60 11.87 -4.21 -1.18
CA ALA A 60 10.92 -3.13 -1.06
C ALA A 60 9.46 -3.60 -1.08
N ILE A 61 9.19 -4.87 -1.35
CA ILE A 61 7.85 -5.43 -1.50
C ILE A 61 7.39 -6.01 -0.16
N SER A 62 6.22 -5.59 0.31
CA SER A 62 5.56 -6.19 1.46
C SER A 62 4.57 -7.27 1.05
N THR A 63 3.83 -7.09 -0.05
CA THR A 63 2.78 -8.04 -0.48
C THR A 63 2.57 -7.99 -1.99
N ILE A 64 2.26 -9.14 -2.58
CA ILE A 64 1.80 -9.25 -3.97
C ILE A 64 0.51 -10.07 -3.97
N GLN A 65 -0.53 -9.53 -4.60
CA GLN A 65 -1.81 -10.22 -4.74
C GLN A 65 -2.36 -10.07 -6.15
N LEU A 66 -3.25 -10.97 -6.53
CA LEU A 66 -4.02 -10.83 -7.77
C LEU A 66 -5.01 -9.68 -7.63
N ASP A 67 -5.11 -8.85 -8.67
CA ASP A 67 -6.15 -7.84 -8.79
C ASP A 67 -7.43 -8.53 -9.28
N THR A 68 -8.24 -9.03 -8.34
CA THR A 68 -9.50 -9.72 -8.66
C THR A 68 -10.63 -8.75 -9.02
N GLY A 69 -10.38 -7.43 -9.09
CA GLY A 69 -11.40 -6.42 -9.40
C GLY A 69 -12.50 -6.26 -8.33
N THR A 70 -12.53 -7.13 -7.33
CA THR A 70 -13.44 -7.06 -6.20
C THR A 70 -12.78 -6.25 -5.10
N ARG A 71 -12.83 -4.92 -5.24
CA ARG A 71 -12.60 -4.07 -4.06
C ARG A 71 -13.66 -4.49 -3.04
N PRO A 72 -13.30 -5.06 -1.88
CA PRO A 72 -14.29 -5.29 -0.84
C PRO A 72 -14.91 -3.93 -0.55
N ALA A 73 -16.22 -3.84 -0.76
CA ALA A 73 -16.95 -2.61 -0.48
C ALA A 73 -16.57 -2.16 0.94
N PRO A 74 -16.36 -0.84 1.18
CA PRO A 74 -16.26 -0.37 2.56
C PRO A 74 -17.46 -0.95 3.29
N ARG A 75 -17.23 -1.71 4.36
CA ARG A 75 -18.29 -2.30 5.16
C ARG A 75 -19.19 -1.14 5.58
N ALA A 76 -20.30 -0.97 4.86
CA ALA A 76 -21.34 -0.02 5.22
C ALA A 76 -21.71 -0.36 6.66
N GLY A 77 -21.80 0.69 7.49
CA GLY A 77 -22.08 0.55 8.92
C GLY A 77 -23.16 -0.49 9.14
N ARG A 78 -22.92 -1.36 10.12
CA ARG A 78 -23.94 -2.26 10.67
C ARG A 78 -25.28 -1.53 10.72
N PRO A 79 -26.38 -2.09 10.17
CA PRO A 79 -27.69 -1.50 10.39
C PRO A 79 -27.97 -1.53 11.89
N SER A 80 -27.99 -0.34 12.50
CA SER A 80 -28.60 -0.09 13.80
C SER A 80 -30.08 0.18 13.52
N HIS A 81 -30.90 -0.86 13.60
CA HIS A 81 -32.35 -0.76 13.70
C HIS A 81 -32.80 -2.07 14.39
N GLY A 82 -33.31 -2.10 15.62
CA GLY A 82 -34.08 -1.06 16.28
C GLY A 82 -35.52 -1.11 15.82
N GLU A 83 -36.20 -2.25 15.97
CA GLU A 83 -37.67 -2.28 16.05
C GLU A 83 -38.12 -3.53 16.81
N HIS A 84 -38.44 -3.32 18.10
CA HIS A 84 -39.02 -4.32 18.98
C HIS A 84 -40.53 -4.07 19.01
N THR A 85 -41.28 -4.81 18.20
CA THR A 85 -42.75 -4.78 18.26
C THR A 85 -43.27 -5.80 19.26
N THR A 86 -44.32 -5.38 19.95
CA THR A 86 -45.31 -6.19 20.66
C THR A 86 -45.00 -6.54 22.12
N ARG A 87 -45.61 -5.71 22.99
CA ARG A 87 -45.90 -5.95 24.41
C ARG A 87 -46.50 -7.35 24.63
N GLY A 88 -45.84 -8.16 25.44
CA GLY A 88 -46.46 -9.24 26.21
C GLY A 88 -46.44 -8.85 27.70
N PRO A 89 -47.50 -9.13 28.49
CA PRO A 89 -47.53 -8.79 29.90
C PRO A 89 -46.97 -9.93 30.77
N HIS A 90 -46.53 -9.53 31.97
CA HIS A 90 -46.26 -10.32 33.17
C HIS A 90 -44.91 -11.01 33.38
N GLY A 91 -44.23 -10.56 34.44
CA GLY A 91 -43.14 -11.22 35.15
C GLY A 91 -42.67 -10.29 36.27
N SER A 92 -43.08 -10.60 37.50
CA SER A 92 -42.82 -9.90 38.76
C SER A 92 -41.37 -9.44 38.93
N ARG A 93 -41.17 -8.12 39.08
CA ARG A 93 -39.88 -7.49 39.33
C ARG A 93 -39.62 -7.48 40.84
N GLU A 94 -38.73 -8.34 41.30
CA GLU A 94 -38.17 -8.22 42.65
C GLU A 94 -37.39 -6.90 42.80
N PRO A 95 -37.45 -6.22 43.96
CA PRO A 95 -36.65 -5.02 44.20
C PRO A 95 -35.19 -5.44 44.35
N ARG A 96 -34.34 -5.06 43.39
CA ARG A 96 -32.88 -5.23 43.52
C ARG A 96 -32.36 -4.23 44.56
N GLU A 97 -31.68 -4.76 45.57
CA GLU A 97 -31.05 -4.01 46.66
C GLU A 97 -29.98 -3.01 46.18
N HIS A 98 -29.83 -1.97 46.99
CA HIS A 98 -28.93 -0.84 46.82
C HIS A 98 -27.47 -1.31 46.61
N ARG A 99 -26.93 -1.02 45.43
CA ARG A 99 -25.48 -1.12 45.20
C ARG A 99 -24.82 0.17 45.71
N GLU A 100 -23.97 0.04 46.71
CA GLU A 100 -23.22 1.17 47.28
C GLU A 100 -22.35 1.89 46.24
N PRO A 101 -22.16 3.22 46.36
CA PRO A 101 -21.21 3.97 45.54
C PRO A 101 -19.78 3.48 45.82
N ARG A 102 -19.04 3.14 44.76
CA ARG A 102 -17.60 2.88 44.89
C ARG A 102 -16.86 4.17 45.26
N GLU A 103 -16.00 4.08 46.26
CA GLU A 103 -15.14 5.19 46.69
C GLU A 103 -14.19 5.67 45.56
N PRO A 104 -13.85 6.98 45.51
CA PRO A 104 -12.87 7.50 44.56
C PRO A 104 -11.47 6.97 44.91
N ARG A 105 -10.81 6.30 43.95
CA ARG A 105 -9.40 5.91 44.11
C ARG A 105 -8.51 7.14 44.26
N GLU A 106 -7.70 7.13 45.30
CA GLU A 106 -6.68 8.14 45.60
C GLU A 106 -5.68 8.29 44.45
N SER A 107 -5.38 9.55 44.13
CA SER A 107 -4.44 9.99 43.11
C SER A 107 -3.01 9.68 43.52
N TYR A 108 -2.40 8.66 42.90
CA TYR A 108 -0.97 8.39 43.08
C TYR A 108 -0.13 9.17 42.06
N GLY A 109 0.64 10.11 42.59
CA GLY A 109 2.03 10.34 42.18
C GLY A 109 2.26 11.17 40.92
N ALA A 110 2.55 12.47 41.12
CA ALA A 110 3.17 13.32 40.12
C ALA A 110 4.52 12.74 39.63
N GLN A 111 4.69 12.58 38.32
CA GLN A 111 5.99 12.31 37.70
C GLN A 111 6.66 13.65 37.32
N PRO A 112 7.94 13.87 37.66
CA PRO A 112 8.67 15.06 37.21
C PRO A 112 9.05 14.93 35.72
N PRO A 113 9.20 16.05 34.98
CA PRO A 113 9.52 16.01 33.56
C PRO A 113 11.02 15.76 33.36
N ALA A 114 11.38 14.72 32.61
CA ALA A 114 12.75 14.47 32.18
C ALA A 114 13.12 15.40 31.01
N GLU A 115 14.34 15.93 31.09
CA GLU A 115 14.96 16.90 30.17
C GLU A 115 15.06 16.36 28.73
N ARG A 116 14.74 17.23 27.76
CA ARG A 116 14.90 16.96 26.33
C ARG A 116 16.37 17.10 25.93
N THR A 117 17.00 16.02 25.50
CA THR A 117 18.19 16.06 24.65
C THR A 117 17.77 15.92 23.17
N PRO A 118 18.25 16.78 22.26
CA PRO A 118 18.02 16.57 20.83
C PRO A 118 19.18 15.73 20.28
N SER A 119 18.97 14.43 20.07
CA SER A 119 19.89 13.61 19.29
C SER A 119 19.68 13.89 17.81
N SER A 120 20.61 14.62 17.22
CA SER A 120 20.80 14.76 15.79
C SER A 120 21.27 13.43 15.19
N ASP A 121 20.32 12.61 14.76
CA ASP A 121 20.62 11.52 13.82
C ASP A 121 19.49 11.44 12.79
N ARG A 122 19.66 12.23 11.73
CA ARG A 122 18.87 12.08 10.51
C ARG A 122 19.35 10.80 9.84
N ALA A 123 18.68 9.69 10.12
CA ALA A 123 18.89 8.42 9.45
C ALA A 123 18.82 8.61 7.91
N PRO A 124 19.69 7.94 7.13
CA PRO A 124 19.57 7.93 5.69
C PRO A 124 18.20 7.33 5.34
N SER A 125 17.45 8.02 4.47
CA SER A 125 16.15 7.57 4.02
C SER A 125 16.30 6.25 3.26
N ASP A 126 16.01 5.14 3.95
CA ASP A 126 15.90 3.79 3.40
C ASP A 126 14.57 3.66 2.61
N GLY A 127 14.37 4.59 1.69
CA GLY A 127 13.21 4.64 0.81
C GLY A 127 13.40 3.66 -0.36
N PRO A 128 12.32 3.03 -0.86
CA PRO A 128 12.44 2.01 -1.89
C PRO A 128 12.97 2.59 -3.21
N VAL A 129 14.02 1.94 -3.75
CA VAL A 129 14.63 2.29 -5.03
C VAL A 129 13.78 1.70 -6.17
N VAL A 130 13.01 2.55 -6.85
CA VAL A 130 12.27 2.19 -8.07
C VAL A 130 13.09 2.63 -9.28
N VAL A 131 13.51 1.67 -10.10
CA VAL A 131 14.27 1.97 -11.32
C VAL A 131 13.32 2.09 -12.50
N THR A 132 13.16 3.30 -13.02
CA THR A 132 12.43 3.58 -14.26
C THR A 132 13.42 3.95 -15.36
N ARG A 133 13.52 3.13 -16.42
CA ARG A 133 14.34 3.47 -17.58
C ARG A 133 13.59 4.52 -18.41
N ARG A 134 13.85 5.81 -18.17
CA ARG A 134 13.33 6.89 -19.02
C ARG A 134 13.94 6.74 -20.42
N ARG A 135 13.11 6.38 -21.41
CA ARG A 135 13.48 6.51 -22.83
C ARG A 135 13.65 8.00 -23.11
N ARG A 136 14.87 8.43 -23.47
CA ARG A 136 15.07 9.74 -24.09
C ARG A 136 14.41 9.68 -25.47
N LEU A 137 13.41 10.52 -25.69
CA LEU A 137 12.92 10.81 -27.03
C LEU A 137 14.02 11.61 -27.72
N PHE A 138 14.57 11.08 -28.81
CA PHE A 138 15.49 11.83 -29.66
C PHE A 138 14.72 13.03 -30.21
N GLY A 139 15.17 14.24 -29.87
CA GLY A 139 14.66 15.48 -30.44
C GLY A 139 15.10 15.57 -31.90
N THR A 140 14.15 15.54 -32.81
CA THR A 140 14.30 16.09 -34.16
C THR A 140 14.53 17.60 -34.00
N GLY A 141 15.73 18.06 -34.36
CA GLY A 141 16.06 19.48 -34.38
C GLY A 141 15.21 20.21 -35.42
N ASN A 142 14.52 21.26 -34.99
CA ASN A 142 14.02 22.31 -35.87
C ASN A 142 15.23 23.04 -36.44
N GLY A 143 15.45 22.90 -37.76
CA GLY A 143 16.32 23.78 -38.52
C GLY A 143 15.50 24.95 -39.04
N ASP A 144 15.42 26.03 -38.26
CA ASP A 144 14.90 27.31 -38.73
C ASP A 144 15.95 27.96 -39.65
N GLY A 145 15.83 27.71 -40.95
CA GLY A 145 16.60 28.36 -41.99
C GLY A 145 16.06 29.75 -42.29
N ASN A 146 16.45 30.75 -41.50
CA ASN A 146 16.25 32.16 -41.82
C ASN A 146 17.58 32.76 -42.31
N GLY A 147 17.86 32.58 -43.61
CA GLY A 147 18.97 33.23 -44.31
C GLY A 147 18.51 34.55 -44.93
N ASN A 148 18.53 35.61 -44.14
CA ASN A 148 18.46 36.98 -44.64
C ASN A 148 19.88 37.45 -44.98
N ASN A 149 20.14 37.81 -46.23
CA ASN A 149 21.17 38.80 -46.57
C ASN A 149 20.93 39.38 -47.96
N ASN A 150 20.41 40.61 -47.96
CA ASN A 150 20.42 41.54 -49.08
C ASN A 150 21.80 42.20 -49.19
N GLY A 151 22.29 42.34 -50.43
CA GLY A 151 23.06 43.49 -50.92
C GLY A 151 24.56 43.51 -50.65
N GLN A 152 25.36 43.43 -51.72
CA GLN A 152 26.25 44.51 -52.16
C GLN A 152 26.92 44.16 -53.50
N GLU A 153 26.75 45.11 -54.43
CA GLU A 153 27.54 45.47 -55.65
C GLU A 153 27.90 44.42 -56.71
#